data_AF-A0A2D4L2X2-F1
#
_entry.id   AF-A0A2D4L2X2-F1
#
_cell.length_a   1.000
_cell.length_b   1.000
_cell.length_c   1.000
_cell.angle_alpha   90.00
_cell.angle_beta   90.00
_cell.angle_gamma   90.00
#
_symmetry.space_group_name_H-M   'P 1'
#
loop_
_entity.id
_entity.type
_entity.pdbx_description
1 polymer ?
#
loop_
_entity_poly.entity_id
_entity_poly.type
_entity_poly.pdbx_seq_one_letter_code
_entity_poly.pdbx_strand_id
1 'polypeptide(L)'
;RLESLDISNTSVTDITAILACKDRLKSLTMHHLKCLKMTTTQILDVIRELKFLNHLDISDDKQFTSDIALRLLEQKDILPNLVSLDISGRKHVTDEAVETFVKQRPLMQFVGLLATDAGYSLFLTGEGNLKVSGEANETQISEALRRYSERAFFVREALFHLFSLTHFMENTKPEILKLVVVGMRNHPLNLPVQLAASACVFNLTKQDLAAGMPVRLLADVTHLLLKAMEHFPNHQQLQKNCLLSLCSDRILQDVPFNRFEAAKLVMQWLCNHEDQNMQRMAVAIISILAAKLSTEQTAQLGAELFIVRQLLQIVKQKTNQNVVDTTLKFTLSALWNLTDESPTTCRHFIENQGLELFMKVLESFPSESSIQQKVLGLLNNIAEVKELHSELMWEDFIDHISKLLHSVEVEVSYFAAGIIAHLISRGEQAWTLSRNQRASLLDELHSAILNWPTPECEMVAYRSFNPFFPLLGCFMTPGVQLWAVWAMQHVCSKNPARYCSMLIEEGGLHHLFNIKENTQTDADVQRIAVSILDSLEKHILRHGRPPPY
;
A
#
# COMPACT_ATOMS: atom_id res chain seq x y z
N ARG A 1 40.25 33.00 9.14
CA ARG A 1 39.45 34.23 9.34
C ARG A 1 37.98 33.81 9.35
N LEU A 2 37.26 34.10 10.43
CA LEU A 2 35.82 33.81 10.62
C LEU A 2 34.93 34.81 9.86
N GLU A 3 34.22 34.37 8.83
CA GLU A 3 33.24 35.18 8.07
C GLU A 3 31.78 34.71 8.26
N SER A 4 31.58 33.46 8.69
CA SER A 4 30.28 32.90 9.03
C SER A 4 30.34 32.28 10.42
N LEU A 5 29.35 32.55 11.25
CA LEU A 5 29.24 32.01 12.59
C LEU A 5 27.82 31.47 12.81
N ASP A 6 27.74 30.18 13.13
CA ASP A 6 26.51 29.52 13.54
C ASP A 6 26.64 29.14 15.02
N ILE A 7 25.80 29.74 15.86
CA ILE A 7 25.70 29.44 17.30
C ILE A 7 24.34 28.82 17.63
N SER A 8 23.61 28.29 16.65
CA SER A 8 22.30 27.70 16.85
C SER A 8 22.30 26.55 17.86
N ASN A 9 21.20 26.42 18.61
CA ASN A 9 21.02 25.36 19.61
C ASN A 9 22.08 25.32 20.74
N THR A 10 22.91 26.36 20.86
CA THR A 10 23.92 26.46 21.92
C THR A 10 23.35 27.13 23.18
N SER A 11 24.12 27.06 24.27
CA SER A 11 23.83 27.72 25.54
C SER A 11 24.59 29.05 25.70
N VAL A 12 24.89 29.73 24.59
CA VAL A 12 25.52 31.06 24.63
C VAL A 12 24.64 32.01 25.44
N THR A 13 25.24 32.67 26.43
CA THR A 13 24.55 33.62 27.32
C THR A 13 24.71 35.06 26.90
N ASP A 14 25.77 35.38 26.13
CA ASP A 14 26.16 36.71 25.69
C ASP A 14 26.84 36.64 24.32
N ILE A 15 26.49 37.56 23.41
CA ILE A 15 27.00 37.61 22.02
C ILE A 15 28.01 38.75 21.76
N THR A 16 28.39 39.52 22.78
CA THR A 16 29.25 40.70 22.68
C THR A 16 30.63 40.35 22.08
N ALA A 17 31.12 39.12 22.31
CA ALA A 17 32.39 38.65 21.76
C ALA A 17 32.43 38.67 20.21
N ILE A 18 31.28 38.64 19.54
CA ILE A 18 31.16 38.70 18.08
C ILE A 18 31.67 40.04 17.52
N LEU A 19 31.66 41.10 18.34
CA LEU A 19 32.15 42.42 17.94
C LEU A 19 33.64 42.42 17.54
N ALA A 20 34.43 41.47 18.05
CA ALA A 20 35.82 41.27 17.60
C ALA A 20 35.93 40.87 16.11
N CYS A 21 34.81 40.50 15.49
CA CYS A 21 34.70 40.11 14.09
C CYS A 21 33.81 41.06 13.28
N LYS A 22 33.42 42.23 13.82
CA LYS A 22 32.39 43.10 13.20
C LYS A 22 32.70 43.56 11.78
N ASP A 23 33.99 43.75 11.45
CA ASP A 23 34.43 44.23 10.14
C ASP A 23 34.55 43.12 9.08
N ARG A 24 34.24 41.86 9.44
CA ARG A 24 34.47 40.69 8.57
C ARG A 24 33.37 39.62 8.64
N LEU A 25 32.53 39.63 9.66
CA LEU A 25 31.42 38.69 9.78
C LEU A 25 30.32 39.06 8.79
N LYS A 26 30.00 38.12 7.91
CA LYS A 26 28.98 38.25 6.86
C LYS A 26 27.73 37.43 7.16
N SER A 27 27.84 36.37 7.95
CA SER A 27 26.70 35.52 8.30
C SER A 27 26.70 35.20 9.79
N LEU A 28 25.55 35.37 10.43
CA LEU A 28 25.32 35.06 11.83
C LEU A 28 24.00 34.29 11.97
N THR A 29 24.09 33.03 12.38
CA THR A 29 22.93 32.18 12.69
C THR A 29 22.85 31.99 14.19
N MET A 30 21.71 32.39 14.77
CA MET A 30 21.39 32.33 16.19
C MET A 30 20.07 31.60 16.42
N HIS A 31 19.75 30.65 15.54
CA HIS A 31 18.51 29.89 15.63
C HIS A 31 18.43 29.11 16.96
N HIS A 32 17.32 29.29 17.68
CA HIS A 32 17.00 28.57 18.93
C HIS A 32 18.13 28.56 19.99
N LEU A 33 18.63 29.75 20.37
CA LEU A 33 19.57 29.87 21.50
C LEU A 33 18.91 29.48 22.82
N LYS A 34 19.54 28.57 23.58
CA LYS A 34 18.93 27.96 24.76
C LYS A 34 19.01 28.82 26.02
N CYS A 35 20.00 29.71 26.11
CA CYS A 35 20.36 30.38 27.37
C CYS A 35 20.75 31.86 27.21
N LEU A 36 20.39 32.53 26.12
CA LEU A 36 20.74 33.93 25.92
C LEU A 36 20.15 34.79 27.05
N LYS A 37 20.99 35.47 27.85
CA LYS A 37 20.58 36.25 29.02
C LYS A 37 20.51 37.75 28.75
N MET A 38 20.97 38.18 27.58
CA MET A 38 20.98 39.58 27.19
C MET A 38 19.55 40.11 26.98
N THR A 39 19.33 41.38 27.30
CA THR A 39 18.09 42.07 26.97
C THR A 39 18.01 42.36 25.48
N THR A 40 16.80 42.57 24.95
CA THR A 40 16.60 42.93 23.54
C THR A 40 17.45 44.13 23.12
N THR A 41 17.54 45.17 23.96
CA THR A 41 18.39 46.34 23.70
C THR A 41 19.86 45.96 23.58
N GLN A 42 20.39 45.17 24.52
CA GLN A 42 21.80 44.74 24.49
C GLN A 42 22.11 43.92 23.24
N ILE A 43 21.19 43.05 22.80
CA ILE A 43 21.36 42.25 21.59
C ILE A 43 21.38 43.16 20.35
N LEU A 44 20.43 44.11 20.27
CA LEU A 44 20.36 45.06 19.16
C LEU A 44 21.59 45.97 19.09
N ASP A 45 22.18 46.35 20.24
CA ASP A 45 23.41 47.13 20.29
C ASP A 45 24.59 46.38 19.67
N VAL A 46 24.70 45.07 19.94
CA VAL A 46 25.71 44.21 19.29
C VAL A 46 25.42 44.07 17.80
N ILE A 47 24.19 43.77 17.41
CA ILE A 47 23.78 43.58 16.00
C ILE A 47 24.04 44.85 15.18
N ARG A 48 23.80 46.04 15.75
CA ARG A 48 23.99 47.34 15.07
C ARG A 48 25.44 47.57 14.63
N GLU A 49 26.41 47.06 15.38
CA GLU A 49 27.82 47.18 15.04
C GLU A 49 28.26 46.25 13.90
N LEU A 50 27.47 45.23 13.55
CA LEU A 50 27.77 44.25 12.49
C LEU A 50 27.40 44.78 11.09
N LYS A 51 27.98 45.91 10.68
CA LYS A 51 27.62 46.63 9.44
C LYS A 51 27.84 45.85 8.15
N PHE A 52 28.73 44.86 8.16
CA PHE A 52 29.06 44.02 7.00
C PHE A 52 28.24 42.71 6.95
N LEU A 53 27.31 42.52 7.88
CA LEU A 53 26.48 41.33 7.93
C LEU A 53 25.50 41.30 6.74
N ASN A 54 25.52 40.20 5.99
CA ASN A 54 24.64 39.93 4.86
C ASN A 54 23.50 38.97 5.24
N HIS A 55 23.76 38.05 6.17
CA HIS A 55 22.79 37.05 6.63
C HIS A 55 22.64 37.10 8.14
N LEU A 56 21.39 37.23 8.59
CA LEU A 56 21.03 37.16 9.99
C LEU A 56 19.88 36.18 10.16
N ASP A 57 20.08 35.14 10.97
CA ASP A 57 19.03 34.24 11.41
C ASP A 57 18.88 34.37 12.93
N ILE A 58 17.74 34.87 13.37
CA ILE A 58 17.33 34.94 14.78
C ILE A 58 16.03 34.16 15.02
N SER A 59 15.75 33.18 14.17
CA SER A 59 14.56 32.33 14.26
C SER A 59 14.55 31.48 15.53
N ASP A 60 13.39 30.99 15.95
CA ASP A 60 13.25 30.23 17.20
C ASP A 60 12.14 29.19 17.12
N ASP A 61 12.44 27.95 17.52
CA ASP A 61 11.45 26.87 17.62
C ASP A 61 10.50 27.04 18.82
N LYS A 62 10.84 27.91 19.78
CA LYS A 62 9.97 28.18 20.92
C LYS A 62 9.06 29.36 20.63
N GLN A 63 7.78 29.19 20.94
CA GLN A 63 6.80 30.28 21.02
C GLN A 63 7.07 31.25 22.21
N PHE A 64 8.31 31.49 22.61
CA PHE A 64 8.62 32.53 23.59
C PHE A 64 8.39 33.89 22.94
N THR A 65 7.68 34.75 23.65
CA THR A 65 7.45 36.15 23.28
C THR A 65 8.73 36.95 23.49
N SER A 66 9.68 36.80 22.58
CA SER A 66 10.79 37.76 22.46
C SER A 66 10.37 38.84 21.47
N ASP A 67 10.46 40.09 21.90
CA ASP A 67 10.20 41.26 21.06
C ASP A 67 11.37 41.59 20.13
N ILE A 68 12.48 40.82 20.16
CA ILE A 68 13.70 41.12 19.41
C ILE A 68 13.47 41.32 17.91
N ALA A 69 12.64 40.49 17.28
CA ALA A 69 12.35 40.62 15.85
C ALA A 69 11.58 41.90 15.56
N LEU A 70 10.52 42.19 16.32
CA LEU A 70 9.75 43.43 16.17
C LEU A 70 10.65 44.66 16.40
N ARG A 71 11.40 44.68 17.50
CA ARG A 71 12.30 45.79 17.85
C ARG A 71 13.42 45.96 16.83
N LEU A 72 13.89 44.89 16.20
CA LEU A 72 14.85 44.93 15.08
C LEU A 72 14.23 45.59 13.85
N LEU A 73 13.01 45.21 13.48
CA LEU A 73 12.30 45.76 12.32
C LEU A 73 11.99 47.25 12.48
N GLU A 74 11.79 47.73 13.71
CA GLU A 74 11.60 49.15 14.04
C GLU A 74 12.89 49.99 13.92
N GLN A 75 14.07 49.38 13.89
CA GLN A 75 15.33 50.13 13.82
C GLN A 75 15.55 50.74 12.44
N LYS A 76 15.85 52.04 12.43
CA LYS A 76 16.37 52.74 11.25
C LYS A 76 17.88 52.50 11.13
N ASP A 77 18.37 52.39 9.89
CA ASP A 77 19.80 52.31 9.53
C ASP A 77 20.61 51.15 10.13
N ILE A 78 19.96 50.14 10.72
CA ILE A 78 20.64 48.93 11.22
C ILE A 78 20.96 47.97 10.06
N LEU A 79 22.05 47.21 10.08
CA LEU A 79 22.34 46.17 9.08
C LEU A 79 22.08 46.61 7.60
N PRO A 80 22.75 47.66 7.09
CA PRO A 80 22.45 48.22 5.77
C PRO A 80 22.73 47.27 4.60
N ASN A 81 23.62 46.29 4.80
CA ASN A 81 24.04 45.33 3.78
C ASN A 81 23.31 43.97 3.87
N LEU A 82 22.25 43.89 4.68
CA LEU A 82 21.51 42.64 4.89
C LEU A 82 20.74 42.25 3.63
N VAL A 83 20.95 41.02 3.16
CA VAL A 83 20.24 40.44 2.01
C VAL A 83 19.36 39.26 2.40
N SER A 84 19.48 38.78 3.64
CA SER A 84 18.76 37.62 4.16
C SER A 84 18.47 37.81 5.63
N LEU A 85 17.20 37.82 6.00
CA LEU A 85 16.74 37.90 7.38
C LEU A 85 15.84 36.72 7.70
N ASP A 86 16.14 35.94 8.73
CA ASP A 86 15.21 34.92 9.24
C ASP A 86 14.75 35.27 10.65
N ILE A 87 13.45 35.52 10.80
CA ILE A 87 12.77 35.81 12.06
C ILE A 87 11.64 34.82 12.33
N SER A 88 11.65 33.67 11.66
CA SER A 88 10.61 32.64 11.81
C SER A 88 10.45 32.20 13.27
N GLY A 89 9.21 31.95 13.69
CA GLY A 89 8.85 31.61 15.07
C GLY A 89 8.78 32.80 16.04
N ARG A 90 9.02 34.03 15.57
CA ARG A 90 8.92 35.26 16.39
C ARG A 90 7.53 35.89 16.24
N LYS A 91 6.76 35.93 17.33
CA LYS A 91 5.42 36.53 17.39
C LYS A 91 5.46 38.07 17.34
N HIS A 92 4.31 38.69 17.10
CA HIS A 92 4.10 40.15 17.07
C HIS A 92 4.80 40.88 15.91
N VAL A 93 5.27 40.15 14.91
CA VAL A 93 5.79 40.70 13.65
C VAL A 93 4.61 41.01 12.74
N THR A 94 4.55 42.20 12.15
CA THR A 94 3.47 42.62 11.23
C THR A 94 3.99 42.80 9.81
N ASP A 95 3.11 42.64 8.83
CA ASP A 95 3.42 42.91 7.41
C ASP A 95 4.00 44.32 7.22
N GLU A 96 3.41 45.34 7.84
CA GLU A 96 3.87 46.72 7.73
C GLU A 96 5.32 46.90 8.21
N ALA A 97 5.69 46.27 9.34
CA ALA A 97 7.03 46.35 9.88
C ALA A 97 8.05 45.66 8.97
N VAL A 98 7.71 44.47 8.46
CA VAL A 98 8.58 43.72 7.53
C VAL A 98 8.74 44.47 6.22
N GLU A 99 7.65 44.95 5.63
CA GLU A 99 7.68 45.71 4.38
C GLU A 99 8.53 46.97 4.49
N THR A 100 8.35 47.73 5.57
CA THR A 100 9.13 48.95 5.82
C THR A 100 10.62 48.62 5.93
N PHE A 101 10.96 47.55 6.63
CA PHE A 101 12.34 47.09 6.78
C PHE A 101 12.94 46.62 5.44
N VAL A 102 12.20 45.87 4.64
CA VAL A 102 12.67 45.37 3.34
C VAL A 102 12.80 46.50 2.31
N LYS A 103 11.87 47.48 2.28
CA LYS A 103 11.94 48.62 1.35
C LYS A 103 13.20 49.49 1.55
N GLN A 104 13.74 49.54 2.76
CA GLN A 104 15.01 50.22 3.06
C GLN A 104 16.23 49.44 2.52
N ARG A 105 16.06 48.18 2.12
CA ARG A 105 17.12 47.25 1.69
C ARG A 105 16.75 46.61 0.34
N PRO A 106 16.90 47.33 -0.79
CA PRO A 106 16.44 46.86 -2.10
C PRO A 106 17.18 45.61 -2.61
N LEU A 107 18.30 45.25 -2.00
CA LEU A 107 19.05 44.02 -2.30
C LEU A 107 18.59 42.81 -1.47
N MET A 108 17.52 42.94 -0.67
CA MET A 108 16.96 41.83 0.10
C MET A 108 16.51 40.70 -0.84
N GLN A 109 17.00 39.50 -0.59
CA GLN A 109 16.71 38.29 -1.36
C GLN A 109 15.86 37.30 -0.57
N PHE A 110 15.91 37.33 0.76
CA PHE A 110 15.18 36.38 1.59
C PHE A 110 14.65 37.00 2.89
N VAL A 111 13.40 36.67 3.23
CA VAL A 111 12.82 36.91 4.57
C VAL A 111 12.12 35.65 5.08
N GLY A 112 12.48 35.20 6.28
CA GLY A 112 11.81 34.08 6.96
C GLY A 112 10.75 34.54 7.95
N LEU A 113 9.50 34.15 7.68
CA LEU A 113 8.27 34.59 8.38
C LEU A 113 7.38 33.41 8.80
N LEU A 114 7.85 32.16 8.74
CA LEU A 114 7.05 31.02 9.17
C LEU A 114 6.77 31.10 10.68
N ALA A 115 5.56 30.77 11.12
CA ALA A 115 5.11 30.89 12.50
C ALA A 115 5.29 32.32 13.06
N THR A 116 4.95 33.32 12.24
CA THR A 116 4.87 34.73 12.62
C THR A 116 3.48 35.28 12.29
N ASP A 117 3.15 36.49 12.74
CA ASP A 117 1.87 37.15 12.41
C ASP A 117 1.93 37.94 11.08
N ALA A 118 2.94 37.65 10.23
CA ALA A 118 3.23 38.34 8.97
C ALA A 118 3.40 37.36 7.79
N GLY A 119 3.50 37.91 6.58
CA GLY A 119 3.60 37.20 5.30
C GLY A 119 2.31 37.24 4.48
N TYR A 120 1.27 37.96 4.89
CA TYR A 120 -0.04 37.91 4.23
C TYR A 120 -0.25 39.02 3.19
N SER A 121 0.63 40.03 3.16
CA SER A 121 0.55 41.13 2.21
C SER A 121 0.99 40.74 0.79
N LEU A 122 0.50 41.48 -0.20
CA LEU A 122 0.87 41.31 -1.61
C LEU A 122 2.36 41.53 -1.89
N PHE A 123 3.06 42.27 -1.02
CA PHE A 123 4.50 42.47 -1.15
C PHE A 123 5.30 41.22 -0.73
N LEU A 124 4.77 40.43 0.20
CA LEU A 124 5.45 39.32 0.85
C LEU A 124 5.06 37.96 0.27
N THR A 125 4.46 37.90 -0.93
CA THR A 125 3.99 36.64 -1.54
C THR A 125 5.10 35.60 -1.73
N GLY A 126 6.36 36.03 -1.83
CA GLY A 126 7.52 35.19 -2.14
C GLY A 126 7.77 35.03 -3.65
N GLU A 127 6.97 35.71 -4.47
CA GLU A 127 7.15 35.74 -5.92
C GLU A 127 8.23 36.74 -6.35
N GLY A 128 8.88 36.47 -7.48
CA GLY A 128 9.97 37.31 -8.00
C GLY A 128 11.30 37.11 -7.26
N ASN A 129 11.99 38.22 -7.01
CA ASN A 129 13.37 38.25 -6.49
C ASN A 129 13.47 38.07 -4.97
N LEU A 130 12.41 38.42 -4.23
CA LEU A 130 12.35 38.26 -2.79
C LEU A 130 11.71 36.90 -2.46
N LYS A 131 12.52 35.97 -1.97
CA LYS A 131 12.00 34.71 -1.42
C LYS A 131 11.49 34.94 -0.01
N VAL A 132 10.33 34.38 0.27
CA VAL A 132 9.70 34.45 1.59
C VAL A 132 9.36 33.04 2.02
N SER A 133 9.84 32.60 3.18
CA SER A 133 9.30 31.41 3.85
C SER A 133 8.22 31.84 4.82
N GLY A 134 7.11 31.12 4.86
CA GLY A 134 5.92 31.55 5.59
C GLY A 134 4.79 30.55 5.45
N GLU A 135 3.59 30.95 5.86
CA GLU A 135 2.40 30.09 5.93
C GLU A 135 1.20 30.64 5.15
N ALA A 136 1.33 31.79 4.49
CA ALA A 136 0.20 32.45 3.85
C ALA A 136 -0.20 31.82 2.50
N ASN A 137 0.74 31.21 1.78
CA ASN A 137 0.49 30.64 0.45
C ASN A 137 1.44 29.47 0.08
N GLU A 138 1.16 28.81 -1.04
CA GLU A 138 1.93 27.66 -1.56
C GLU A 138 3.42 27.99 -1.80
N THR A 139 3.73 29.18 -2.33
CA THR A 139 5.11 29.62 -2.61
C THR A 139 5.91 29.74 -1.32
N GLN A 140 5.32 30.35 -0.29
CA GLN A 140 5.95 30.53 1.01
C GLN A 140 6.18 29.21 1.74
N ILE A 141 5.16 28.35 1.77
CA ILE A 141 5.24 27.04 2.41
C ILE A 141 6.28 26.17 1.70
N SER A 142 6.34 26.24 0.37
CA SER A 142 7.36 25.52 -0.41
C SER A 142 8.77 26.01 -0.11
N GLU A 143 8.97 27.32 0.07
CA GLU A 143 10.27 27.89 0.46
C GLU A 143 10.64 27.48 1.89
N ALA A 144 9.67 27.46 2.81
CA ALA A 144 9.85 27.00 4.18
C ALA A 144 10.32 25.54 4.23
N LEU A 145 9.63 24.63 3.54
CA LEU A 145 10.01 23.21 3.48
C LEU A 145 11.39 22.99 2.84
N ARG A 146 11.80 23.82 1.88
CA ARG A 146 13.14 23.74 1.26
C ARG A 146 14.24 24.15 2.23
N ARG A 147 14.05 25.27 2.94
CA ARG A 147 15.10 25.85 3.81
C ARG A 147 15.19 25.19 5.17
N TYR A 148 14.05 24.78 5.71
CA TYR A 148 13.95 24.29 7.09
C TYR A 148 13.90 22.78 7.18
N SER A 149 14.30 22.06 6.12
CA SER A 149 14.20 20.60 6.03
C SER A 149 14.82 19.84 7.22
N GLU A 150 15.80 20.43 7.92
CA GLU A 150 16.45 19.85 9.11
C GLU A 150 15.85 20.35 10.45
N ARG A 151 14.94 21.33 10.45
CA ARG A 151 14.35 21.94 11.64
C ARG A 151 12.95 21.39 11.88
N ALA A 152 12.85 20.34 12.70
CA ALA A 152 11.62 19.56 12.87
C ALA A 152 10.37 20.41 13.20
N PHE A 153 10.52 21.46 14.02
CA PHE A 153 9.42 22.35 14.37
C PHE A 153 8.88 23.11 13.15
N PHE A 154 9.76 23.74 12.36
CA PHE A 154 9.38 24.46 11.14
C PHE A 154 8.87 23.51 10.04
N VAL A 155 9.44 22.32 9.89
CA VAL A 155 8.88 21.30 8.97
C VAL A 155 7.46 20.95 9.37
N ARG A 156 7.22 20.68 10.66
CA ARG A 156 5.88 20.38 11.18
C ARG A 156 4.90 21.53 10.90
N GLU A 157 5.27 22.78 11.17
CA GLU A 157 4.40 23.94 10.92
C GLU A 157 4.09 24.11 9.43
N ALA A 158 5.11 24.07 8.58
CA ALA A 158 4.92 24.22 7.14
C ALA A 158 4.02 23.10 6.58
N LEU A 159 4.17 21.85 7.04
CA LEU A 159 3.30 20.74 6.66
C LEU A 159 1.87 20.91 7.19
N PHE A 160 1.69 21.45 8.40
CA PHE A 160 0.37 21.72 8.96
C PHE A 160 -0.41 22.73 8.10
N HIS A 161 0.24 23.81 7.67
CA HIS A 161 -0.39 24.77 6.76
C HIS A 161 -0.56 24.21 5.34
N LEU A 162 0.39 23.39 4.86
CA LEU A 162 0.26 22.70 3.58
C LEU A 162 -0.94 21.76 3.54
N PHE A 163 -1.26 21.09 4.64
CA PHE A 163 -2.42 20.20 4.73
C PHE A 163 -3.73 20.94 4.37
N SER A 164 -3.91 22.17 4.86
CA SER A 164 -5.08 23.00 4.55
C SER A 164 -5.17 23.35 3.06
N LEU A 165 -4.05 23.60 2.40
CA LEU A 165 -4.00 23.89 0.96
C LEU A 165 -4.24 22.64 0.10
N THR A 166 -3.66 21.51 0.50
CA THR A 166 -3.76 20.25 -0.27
C THR A 166 -5.16 19.64 -0.23
N HIS A 167 -5.97 19.96 0.77
CA HIS A 167 -7.32 19.40 0.89
C HIS A 167 -8.21 19.69 -0.34
N PHE A 168 -8.09 20.88 -0.92
CA PHE A 168 -8.86 21.35 -2.08
C PHE A 168 -8.10 21.23 -3.41
N MET A 169 -6.98 20.51 -3.43
CA MET A 169 -6.13 20.40 -4.61
C MET A 169 -6.71 19.42 -5.63
N GLU A 170 -6.84 19.88 -6.87
CA GLU A 170 -7.34 19.09 -8.02
C GLU A 170 -6.24 18.81 -9.05
N ASN A 171 -5.15 19.55 -9.00
CA ASN A 171 -4.03 19.41 -9.94
C ASN A 171 -2.88 18.61 -9.30
N THR A 172 -2.25 17.75 -10.09
CA THR A 172 -1.07 16.99 -9.66
C THR A 172 0.11 17.95 -9.43
N LYS A 173 0.74 17.88 -8.24
CA LYS A 173 1.87 18.72 -7.83
C LYS A 173 3.09 17.92 -7.36
N PRO A 174 3.87 17.31 -8.27
CA PRO A 174 5.01 16.46 -7.90
C PRO A 174 6.10 17.20 -7.11
N GLU A 175 6.31 18.48 -7.39
CA GLU A 175 7.27 19.34 -6.71
C GLU A 175 6.93 19.55 -5.22
N ILE A 176 5.65 19.67 -4.87
CA ILE A 176 5.21 19.79 -3.48
C ILE A 176 5.40 18.44 -2.78
N LEU A 177 4.98 17.34 -3.40
CA LEU A 177 5.14 16.01 -2.83
C LEU A 177 6.62 15.67 -2.57
N LYS A 178 7.55 16.11 -3.43
CA LYS A 178 9.00 15.99 -3.18
C LYS A 178 9.44 16.70 -1.90
N LEU A 179 8.89 17.88 -1.60
CA LEU A 179 9.21 18.59 -0.36
C LEU A 179 8.67 17.86 0.87
N VAL A 180 7.46 17.31 0.79
CA VAL A 180 6.88 16.46 1.85
C VAL A 180 7.76 15.22 2.10
N VAL A 181 8.21 14.57 1.03
CA VAL A 181 9.12 13.41 1.08
C VAL A 181 10.45 13.75 1.78
N VAL A 182 11.03 14.93 1.52
CA VAL A 182 12.23 15.40 2.22
C VAL A 182 11.96 15.56 3.71
N GLY A 183 10.85 16.20 4.09
CA GLY A 183 10.46 16.35 5.49
C GLY A 183 10.30 15.01 6.20
N MET A 184 9.65 14.02 5.54
CA MET A 184 9.52 12.67 6.08
C MET A 184 10.87 11.96 6.25
N ARG A 185 11.78 12.10 5.28
CA ARG A 185 13.11 11.45 5.31
C ARG A 185 14.02 11.99 6.40
N ASN A 186 13.99 13.30 6.61
CA ASN A 186 14.85 13.96 7.58
C ASN A 186 14.39 13.73 9.03
N HIS A 187 13.08 13.52 9.23
CA HIS A 187 12.48 13.39 10.57
C HIS A 187 11.71 12.07 10.76
N PRO A 188 12.33 10.90 10.54
CA PRO A 188 11.63 9.60 10.53
C PRO A 188 11.00 9.23 11.88
N LEU A 189 11.60 9.68 12.98
CA LEU A 189 11.16 9.40 14.35
C LEU A 189 10.37 10.56 14.99
N ASN A 190 10.08 11.64 14.25
CA ASN A 190 9.31 12.75 14.76
C ASN A 190 7.82 12.56 14.43
N LEU A 191 7.04 12.10 15.40
CA LEU A 191 5.61 11.83 15.22
C LEU A 191 4.83 13.05 14.66
N PRO A 192 4.95 14.28 15.21
CA PRO A 192 4.24 15.43 14.64
C PRO A 192 4.54 15.69 13.15
N VAL A 193 5.80 15.54 12.73
CA VAL A 193 6.18 15.68 11.31
C VAL A 193 5.56 14.56 10.47
N GLN A 194 5.69 13.30 10.89
CA GLN A 194 5.15 12.17 10.13
C GLN A 194 3.61 12.20 10.04
N LEU A 195 2.94 12.67 11.11
CA LEU A 195 1.49 12.80 11.14
C LEU A 195 1.01 13.87 10.13
N ALA A 196 1.62 15.05 10.12
CA ALA A 196 1.28 16.11 9.17
C ALA A 196 1.68 15.74 7.73
N ALA A 197 2.85 15.14 7.55
CA ALA A 197 3.34 14.72 6.24
C ALA A 197 2.45 13.63 5.61
N SER A 198 2.10 12.59 6.35
CA SER A 198 1.23 11.51 5.87
C SER A 198 -0.16 12.02 5.47
N ALA A 199 -0.69 13.03 6.17
CA ALA A 199 -1.95 13.69 5.80
C ALA A 199 -1.81 14.47 4.47
N CYS A 200 -0.70 15.20 4.29
CA CYS A 200 -0.40 15.87 3.03
C CYS A 200 -0.22 14.87 1.88
N VAL A 201 0.50 13.76 2.11
CA VAL A 201 0.69 12.69 1.13
C VAL A 201 -0.67 12.17 0.66
N PHE A 202 -1.56 11.80 1.59
CA PHE A 202 -2.90 11.31 1.22
C PHE A 202 -3.64 12.31 0.33
N ASN A 203 -3.67 13.59 0.72
CA ASN A 203 -4.34 14.63 -0.07
C ASN A 203 -3.71 14.81 -1.46
N LEU A 204 -2.37 14.70 -1.57
CA LEU A 204 -1.62 14.85 -2.81
C LEU A 204 -1.69 13.62 -3.73
N THR A 205 -2.12 12.46 -3.20
CA THR A 205 -2.19 11.20 -3.95
C THR A 205 -3.59 10.58 -3.96
N LYS A 206 -4.64 11.33 -3.59
CA LYS A 206 -6.02 10.83 -3.65
C LYS A 206 -6.50 10.75 -5.12
N GLN A 207 -7.28 9.71 -5.43
CA GLN A 207 -7.97 9.56 -6.71
C GLN A 207 -7.03 9.76 -7.92
N ASP A 208 -7.44 10.57 -8.90
CA ASP A 208 -6.74 10.79 -10.16
C ASP A 208 -5.40 11.53 -9.99
N LEU A 209 -5.16 12.17 -8.84
CA LEU A 209 -3.86 12.81 -8.56
C LEU A 209 -2.73 11.79 -8.55
N ALA A 210 -2.97 10.57 -8.05
CA ALA A 210 -1.96 9.52 -8.07
C ALA A 210 -1.59 9.11 -9.51
N ALA A 211 -2.54 9.14 -10.45
CA ALA A 211 -2.29 8.78 -11.85
C ALA A 211 -1.31 9.76 -12.52
N GLY A 212 -1.36 11.04 -12.16
CA GLY A 212 -0.43 12.07 -12.65
C GLY A 212 0.94 12.05 -11.97
N MET A 213 1.10 11.35 -10.84
CA MET A 213 2.36 11.35 -10.09
C MET A 213 3.44 10.47 -10.74
N PRO A 214 4.72 10.91 -10.74
CA PRO A 214 5.83 10.08 -11.19
C PRO A 214 5.92 8.78 -10.36
N VAL A 215 5.98 7.62 -11.03
CA VAL A 215 6.01 6.29 -10.38
C VAL A 215 7.15 6.16 -9.36
N ARG A 216 8.33 6.71 -9.66
CA ARG A 216 9.48 6.71 -8.73
C ARG A 216 9.21 7.51 -7.46
N LEU A 217 8.47 8.63 -7.57
CA LEU A 217 8.10 9.44 -6.42
C LEU A 217 7.06 8.72 -5.57
N LEU A 218 6.09 8.04 -6.19
CA LEU A 218 5.14 7.20 -5.46
C LEU A 218 5.85 6.04 -4.74
N ALA A 219 6.85 5.39 -5.36
CA ALA A 219 7.63 4.35 -4.71
C ALA A 219 8.35 4.86 -3.45
N ASP A 220 8.97 6.04 -3.54
CA ASP A 220 9.62 6.71 -2.42
C ASP A 220 8.62 7.03 -1.29
N VAL A 221 7.44 7.54 -1.65
CA VAL A 221 6.35 7.84 -0.72
C VAL A 221 5.86 6.56 -0.03
N THR A 222 5.56 5.51 -0.79
CA THR A 222 5.10 4.23 -0.27
C THR A 222 6.10 3.65 0.73
N HIS A 223 7.40 3.69 0.41
CA HIS A 223 8.45 3.26 1.34
C HIS A 223 8.45 4.05 2.66
N LEU A 224 8.29 5.37 2.59
CA LEU A 224 8.26 6.23 3.78
C LEU A 224 6.99 6.06 4.61
N LEU A 225 5.83 5.84 3.97
CA LEU A 225 4.58 5.52 4.66
C LEU A 225 4.70 4.19 5.43
N LEU A 226 5.27 3.15 4.81
CA LEU A 226 5.49 1.86 5.48
C LEU A 226 6.44 2.02 6.68
N LYS A 227 7.52 2.79 6.55
CA LYS A 227 8.38 3.14 7.68
C LYS A 227 7.64 3.93 8.77
N ALA A 228 6.78 4.86 8.41
CA ALA A 228 5.99 5.61 9.40
C ALA A 228 5.03 4.68 10.14
N MET A 229 4.41 3.71 9.45
CA MET A 229 3.56 2.69 10.06
C MET A 229 4.35 1.83 11.06
N GLU A 230 5.57 1.43 10.71
CA GLU A 230 6.47 0.64 11.56
C GLU A 230 6.94 1.39 12.81
N HIS A 231 7.34 2.67 12.68
CA HIS A 231 7.80 3.47 13.83
C HIS A 231 6.65 3.86 14.78
N PHE A 232 5.41 3.96 14.27
CA PHE A 232 4.26 4.49 15.01
C PHE A 232 3.03 3.56 14.98
N PRO A 233 3.16 2.28 15.38
CA PRO A 233 2.11 1.27 15.21
C PRO A 233 0.83 1.61 15.99
N ASN A 234 0.96 2.30 17.12
CA ASN A 234 -0.15 2.63 18.02
C ASN A 234 -0.80 3.99 17.73
N HIS A 235 -0.33 4.73 16.72
CA HIS A 235 -0.87 6.06 16.39
C HIS A 235 -1.94 5.98 15.30
N GLN A 236 -3.19 5.80 15.72
CA GLN A 236 -4.34 5.54 14.84
C GLN A 236 -4.49 6.53 13.66
N GLN A 237 -4.37 7.83 13.88
CA GLN A 237 -4.52 8.82 12.81
C GLN A 237 -3.40 8.72 11.76
N LEU A 238 -2.17 8.44 12.18
CA LEU A 238 -1.05 8.22 11.26
C LEU A 238 -1.26 6.93 10.45
N GLN A 239 -1.67 5.84 11.12
CA GLN A 239 -2.01 4.57 10.46
C GLN A 239 -3.13 4.78 9.43
N LYS A 240 -4.17 5.56 9.77
CA LYS A 240 -5.27 5.90 8.88
C LYS A 240 -4.79 6.64 7.63
N ASN A 241 -3.96 7.66 7.78
CA ASN A 241 -3.40 8.39 6.64
C ASN A 241 -2.57 7.49 5.72
N CYS A 242 -1.78 6.58 6.32
CA CYS A 242 -0.96 5.63 5.57
C CYS A 242 -1.83 4.63 4.80
N LEU A 243 -2.80 4.00 5.46
CA LEU A 243 -3.74 3.06 4.83
C LEU A 243 -4.55 3.72 3.71
N LEU A 244 -5.07 4.94 3.94
CA LEU A 244 -5.77 5.71 2.92
C LEU A 244 -4.92 5.96 1.67
N SER A 245 -3.65 6.28 1.87
CA SER A 245 -2.71 6.49 0.76
C SER A 245 -2.39 5.17 0.04
N LEU A 246 -2.12 4.11 0.80
CA LEU A 246 -1.82 2.77 0.27
C LEU A 246 -2.99 2.14 -0.49
N CYS A 247 -4.24 2.47 -0.14
CA CYS A 247 -5.44 2.04 -0.86
C CYS A 247 -5.56 2.59 -2.30
N SER A 248 -4.64 3.44 -2.76
CA SER A 248 -4.62 3.90 -4.15
C SER A 248 -4.36 2.73 -5.12
N ASP A 249 -5.28 2.51 -6.07
CA ASP A 249 -5.13 1.49 -7.11
C ASP A 249 -3.81 1.64 -7.87
N ARG A 250 -3.44 2.88 -8.22
CA ARG A 250 -2.17 3.19 -8.89
C ARG A 250 -0.97 2.69 -8.06
N ILE A 251 -1.01 2.89 -6.74
CA ILE A 251 0.05 2.44 -5.84
C ILE A 251 0.09 0.91 -5.79
N LEU A 252 -1.02 0.25 -5.49
CA LEU A 252 -1.04 -1.22 -5.32
C LEU A 252 -0.77 -1.98 -6.63
N GLN A 253 -1.19 -1.43 -7.77
CA GLN A 253 -1.09 -2.09 -9.07
C GLN A 253 0.26 -1.85 -9.75
N ASP A 254 0.69 -0.58 -9.86
CA ASP A 254 1.72 -0.17 -10.81
C ASP A 254 3.03 0.27 -10.15
N VAL A 255 3.00 0.68 -8.88
CA VAL A 255 4.19 1.18 -8.19
C VAL A 255 5.04 -0.01 -7.72
N PRO A 256 6.37 0.01 -7.98
CA PRO A 256 7.27 -0.99 -7.42
C PRO A 256 7.60 -0.65 -5.96
N PHE A 257 7.22 -1.55 -5.04
CA PHE A 257 7.59 -1.49 -3.62
C PHE A 257 7.62 -2.90 -3.04
N ASN A 258 8.11 -3.05 -1.80
CA ASN A 258 8.10 -4.33 -1.11
C ASN A 258 6.67 -4.69 -0.67
N ARG A 259 5.95 -5.40 -1.55
CA ARG A 259 4.56 -5.83 -1.33
C ARG A 259 4.43 -6.78 -0.13
N PHE A 260 5.44 -7.61 0.13
CA PHE A 260 5.42 -8.56 1.24
C PHE A 260 5.46 -7.84 2.58
N GLU A 261 6.40 -6.91 2.77
CA GLU A 261 6.49 -6.11 3.99
C GLU A 261 5.24 -5.23 4.19
N ALA A 262 4.71 -4.67 3.11
CA ALA A 262 3.45 -3.93 3.17
C ALA A 262 2.28 -4.82 3.65
N ALA A 263 2.15 -6.02 3.08
CA ALA A 263 1.09 -6.95 3.48
C ALA A 263 1.23 -7.36 4.96
N LYS A 264 2.46 -7.63 5.42
CA LYS A 264 2.76 -7.95 6.82
C LYS A 264 2.37 -6.82 7.77
N LEU A 265 2.77 -5.58 7.48
CA LEU A 265 2.44 -4.41 8.30
C LEU A 265 0.93 -4.16 8.36
N VAL A 266 0.24 -4.25 7.22
CA VAL A 266 -1.22 -4.04 7.16
C VAL A 266 -1.97 -5.14 7.91
N MET A 267 -1.52 -6.39 7.84
CA MET A 267 -2.12 -7.49 8.60
C MET A 267 -1.86 -7.37 10.10
N GLN A 268 -0.64 -7.01 10.52
CA GLN A 268 -0.34 -6.73 11.92
C GLN A 268 -1.23 -5.61 12.46
N TRP A 269 -1.43 -4.54 11.68
CA TRP A 269 -2.36 -3.47 12.04
C TRP A 269 -3.79 -4.00 12.21
N LEU A 270 -4.29 -4.79 11.24
CA LEU A 270 -5.65 -5.36 11.23
C LEU A 270 -5.93 -6.25 12.45
N CYS A 271 -4.91 -6.94 12.97
CA CYS A 271 -5.06 -7.84 14.11
C CYS A 271 -5.05 -7.09 15.46
N ASN A 272 -4.53 -5.87 15.50
CA ASN A 272 -4.38 -5.09 16.73
C ASN A 272 -5.47 -4.01 16.92
N HIS A 273 -6.39 -3.84 15.95
CA HIS A 273 -7.35 -2.73 15.94
C HIS A 273 -8.75 -3.17 15.50
N GLU A 274 -9.78 -2.51 16.04
CA GLU A 274 -11.20 -2.82 15.81
C GLU A 274 -11.96 -1.77 14.98
N ASP A 275 -11.27 -0.76 14.43
CA ASP A 275 -11.92 0.31 13.63
C ASP A 275 -12.46 -0.24 12.30
N GLN A 276 -13.79 -0.22 12.11
CA GLN A 276 -14.47 -0.79 10.94
C GLN A 276 -14.08 -0.11 9.61
N ASN A 277 -13.85 1.21 9.60
CA ASN A 277 -13.48 1.92 8.38
C ASN A 277 -12.06 1.58 7.96
N MET A 278 -11.15 1.52 8.91
CA MET A 278 -9.77 1.14 8.66
C MET A 278 -9.62 -0.35 8.38
N GLN A 279 -10.46 -1.20 9.00
CA GLN A 279 -10.56 -2.61 8.67
C GLN A 279 -10.91 -2.83 7.19
N ARG A 280 -11.89 -2.08 6.65
CA ARG A 280 -12.22 -2.12 5.22
C ARG A 280 -11.02 -1.80 4.32
N MET A 281 -10.23 -0.77 4.68
CA MET A 281 -9.03 -0.40 3.95
C MET A 281 -7.95 -1.49 4.02
N ALA A 282 -7.70 -2.01 5.21
CA ALA A 282 -6.71 -3.05 5.44
C ALA A 282 -7.02 -4.33 4.66
N VAL A 283 -8.26 -4.83 4.70
CA VAL A 283 -8.63 -6.03 3.94
C VAL A 283 -8.59 -5.80 2.42
N ALA A 284 -8.91 -4.60 1.95
CA ALA A 284 -8.80 -4.25 0.53
C ALA A 284 -7.33 -4.32 0.07
N ILE A 285 -6.42 -3.67 0.80
CA ILE A 285 -4.98 -3.70 0.53
C ILE A 285 -4.46 -5.14 0.56
N ILE A 286 -4.78 -5.90 1.62
CA ILE A 286 -4.38 -7.30 1.76
C ILE A 286 -4.87 -8.14 0.57
N SER A 287 -6.12 -8.00 0.16
CA SER A 287 -6.69 -8.79 -0.93
C SER A 287 -5.95 -8.57 -2.26
N ILE A 288 -5.54 -7.34 -2.54
CA ILE A 288 -4.80 -6.98 -3.76
C ILE A 288 -3.34 -7.44 -3.66
N LEU A 289 -2.70 -7.21 -2.51
CA LEU A 289 -1.31 -7.61 -2.30
C LEU A 289 -1.16 -9.12 -2.33
N ALA A 290 -2.02 -9.87 -1.64
CA ALA A 290 -1.98 -11.33 -1.58
C ALA A 290 -2.02 -11.97 -2.98
N ALA A 291 -2.79 -11.41 -3.92
CA ALA A 291 -2.86 -11.85 -5.31
C ALA A 291 -1.61 -11.54 -6.16
N LYS A 292 -0.74 -10.64 -5.68
CA LYS A 292 0.50 -10.22 -6.37
C LYS A 292 1.78 -10.75 -5.71
N LEU A 293 1.67 -11.43 -4.57
CA LEU A 293 2.81 -12.06 -3.90
C LEU A 293 3.17 -13.38 -4.59
N SER A 294 4.42 -13.81 -4.46
CA SER A 294 4.79 -15.17 -4.86
C SER A 294 4.10 -16.20 -3.96
N THR A 295 3.99 -17.45 -4.42
CA THR A 295 3.45 -18.55 -3.63
C THR A 295 4.17 -18.70 -2.28
N GLU A 296 5.50 -18.59 -2.26
CA GLU A 296 6.30 -18.64 -1.02
C GLU A 296 5.94 -17.50 -0.05
N GLN A 297 5.84 -16.26 -0.55
CA GLN A 297 5.50 -15.10 0.27
C GLN A 297 4.08 -15.17 0.81
N THR A 298 3.13 -15.63 -0.01
CA THR A 298 1.75 -15.87 0.39
C THR A 298 1.66 -16.93 1.48
N ALA A 299 2.38 -18.04 1.34
CA ALA A 299 2.42 -19.11 2.34
C ALA A 299 3.05 -18.64 3.66
N GLN A 300 4.15 -17.87 3.61
CA GLN A 300 4.75 -17.26 4.80
C GLN A 300 3.77 -16.34 5.52
N LEU A 301 3.04 -15.52 4.76
CA LEU A 301 2.06 -14.58 5.31
C LEU A 301 0.86 -15.31 5.94
N GLY A 302 0.34 -16.33 5.26
CA GLY A 302 -0.79 -17.12 5.73
C GLY A 302 -0.46 -18.14 6.83
N ALA A 303 0.81 -18.40 7.12
CA ALA A 303 1.22 -19.30 8.20
C ALA A 303 1.02 -18.68 9.59
N GLU A 304 0.81 -17.37 9.67
CA GLU A 304 0.52 -16.68 10.92
C GLU A 304 -0.96 -16.91 11.33
N LEU A 305 -1.20 -17.87 12.23
CA LEU A 305 -2.52 -18.31 12.69
C LEU A 305 -3.48 -17.17 13.08
N PHE A 306 -2.97 -16.11 13.70
CA PHE A 306 -3.79 -14.99 14.15
C PHE A 306 -4.41 -14.19 12.99
N ILE A 307 -3.76 -14.18 11.82
CA ILE A 307 -4.24 -13.50 10.61
C ILE A 307 -5.47 -14.22 10.06
N VAL A 308 -5.37 -15.55 9.90
CA VAL A 308 -6.49 -16.39 9.42
C VAL A 308 -7.69 -16.25 10.37
N ARG A 309 -7.44 -16.30 11.69
CA ARG A 309 -8.48 -16.09 12.71
C ARG A 309 -9.19 -14.74 12.55
N GLN A 310 -8.43 -13.66 12.38
CA GLN A 310 -9.01 -12.33 12.26
C GLN A 310 -9.85 -12.19 10.99
N LEU A 311 -9.40 -12.72 9.85
CA LEU A 311 -10.17 -12.70 8.60
C LEU A 311 -11.45 -13.54 8.73
N LEU A 312 -11.39 -14.72 9.33
CA LEU A 312 -12.58 -15.55 9.59
C LEU A 312 -13.57 -14.85 10.54
N GLN A 313 -13.09 -14.11 11.54
CA GLN A 313 -13.94 -13.32 12.43
C GLN A 313 -14.70 -12.24 11.66
N ILE A 314 -14.07 -11.58 10.68
CA ILE A 314 -14.71 -10.60 9.80
C ILE A 314 -15.81 -11.25 8.96
N VAL A 315 -15.51 -12.41 8.34
CA VAL A 315 -16.51 -13.18 7.57
C VAL A 315 -17.69 -13.54 8.48
N LYS A 316 -17.43 -14.07 9.68
CA LYS A 316 -18.46 -14.44 10.65
C LYS A 316 -19.33 -13.25 11.05
N GLN A 317 -18.74 -12.09 11.31
CA GLN A 317 -19.46 -10.87 11.65
C GLN A 317 -20.38 -10.44 10.50
N LYS A 318 -19.86 -10.38 9.27
CA LYS A 318 -20.61 -9.92 8.09
C LYS A 318 -21.72 -10.90 7.69
N THR A 319 -21.47 -12.19 7.76
CA THR A 319 -22.49 -13.23 7.54
C THR A 319 -23.60 -13.14 8.59
N ASN A 320 -23.27 -12.99 9.88
CA ASN A 320 -24.29 -12.84 10.92
C ASN A 320 -25.13 -11.57 10.77
N GLN A 321 -24.59 -10.52 10.13
CA GLN A 321 -25.32 -9.30 9.81
C GLN A 321 -26.17 -9.42 8.53
N ASN A 322 -26.04 -10.52 7.77
CA ASN A 322 -26.63 -10.68 6.43
C ASN A 322 -26.28 -9.53 5.47
N VAL A 323 -25.05 -9.01 5.55
CA VAL A 323 -24.59 -7.89 4.72
C VAL A 323 -23.54 -8.37 3.72
N VAL A 324 -23.85 -8.20 2.44
CA VAL A 324 -22.90 -8.37 1.34
C VAL A 324 -22.31 -7.01 0.98
N ASP A 325 -21.15 -6.68 1.57
CA ASP A 325 -20.42 -5.46 1.28
C ASP A 325 -19.03 -5.73 0.68
N THR A 326 -18.32 -4.66 0.31
CA THR A 326 -16.95 -4.78 -0.22
C THR A 326 -15.99 -5.39 0.80
N THR A 327 -16.23 -5.19 2.10
CA THR A 327 -15.37 -5.73 3.16
C THR A 327 -15.46 -7.26 3.18
N LEU A 328 -16.67 -7.83 3.11
CA LEU A 328 -16.85 -9.27 2.98
C LEU A 328 -16.19 -9.80 1.70
N LYS A 329 -16.42 -9.16 0.55
CA LYS A 329 -15.83 -9.56 -0.74
C LYS A 329 -14.30 -9.56 -0.70
N PHE A 330 -13.67 -8.51 -0.17
CA PHE A 330 -12.21 -8.43 -0.04
C PHE A 330 -11.67 -9.43 0.98
N THR A 331 -12.38 -9.67 2.07
CA THR A 331 -11.95 -10.65 3.09
C THR A 331 -11.96 -12.07 2.52
N LEU A 332 -13.01 -12.44 1.77
CA LEU A 332 -13.06 -13.73 1.07
C LEU A 332 -11.97 -13.85 0.01
N SER A 333 -11.74 -12.80 -0.79
CA SER A 333 -10.64 -12.77 -1.76
C SER A 333 -9.26 -12.88 -1.10
N ALA A 334 -9.05 -12.23 0.04
CA ALA A 334 -7.81 -12.34 0.79
C ALA A 334 -7.59 -13.76 1.30
N LEU A 335 -8.60 -14.36 1.93
CA LEU A 335 -8.53 -15.75 2.41
C LEU A 335 -8.25 -16.73 1.25
N TRP A 336 -8.94 -16.59 0.12
CA TRP A 336 -8.74 -17.45 -1.05
C TRP A 336 -7.30 -17.34 -1.58
N ASN A 337 -6.76 -16.12 -1.69
CA ASN A 337 -5.37 -15.97 -2.11
C ASN A 337 -4.37 -16.49 -1.08
N LEU A 338 -4.67 -16.44 0.22
CA LEU A 338 -3.76 -16.92 1.27
C LEU A 338 -3.73 -18.44 1.41
N THR A 339 -4.81 -19.14 1.03
CA THR A 339 -4.86 -20.60 1.03
C THR A 339 -4.28 -21.24 -0.23
N ASP A 340 -4.07 -20.45 -1.28
CA ASP A 340 -3.50 -20.90 -2.56
C ASP A 340 -2.11 -21.52 -2.37
N GLU A 341 -1.97 -22.80 -2.73
CA GLU A 341 -0.76 -23.61 -2.56
C GLU A 341 -0.11 -23.50 -1.16
N SER A 342 -0.92 -23.29 -0.10
CA SER A 342 -0.46 -23.12 1.28
C SER A 342 -1.12 -24.13 2.25
N PRO A 343 -0.57 -25.35 2.38
CA PRO A 343 -1.13 -26.39 3.25
C PRO A 343 -1.27 -25.98 4.72
N THR A 344 -0.34 -25.18 5.24
CA THR A 344 -0.39 -24.66 6.62
C THR A 344 -1.57 -23.71 6.80
N THR A 345 -1.80 -22.79 5.86
CA THR A 345 -2.93 -21.86 5.93
C THR A 345 -4.26 -22.58 5.78
N CYS A 346 -4.37 -23.56 4.87
CA CYS A 346 -5.54 -24.42 4.76
C CYS A 346 -5.85 -25.17 6.06
N ARG A 347 -4.82 -25.68 6.74
CA ARG A 347 -4.97 -26.33 8.06
C ARG A 347 -5.47 -25.34 9.11
N HIS A 348 -4.89 -24.15 9.18
CA HIS A 348 -5.36 -23.11 10.10
C HIS A 348 -6.81 -22.70 9.82
N PHE A 349 -7.23 -22.67 8.56
CA PHE A 349 -8.64 -22.43 8.22
C PHE A 349 -9.56 -23.49 8.84
N ILE A 350 -9.23 -24.78 8.68
CA ILE A 350 -10.01 -25.89 9.26
C ILE A 350 -10.01 -25.84 10.79
N GLU A 351 -8.84 -25.68 11.42
CA GLU A 351 -8.67 -25.62 12.88
C GLU A 351 -9.47 -24.47 13.54
N ASN A 352 -9.88 -23.46 12.77
CA ASN A 352 -10.68 -22.32 13.24
C ASN A 352 -12.13 -22.34 12.75
N GLN A 353 -12.69 -23.53 12.50
CA GLN A 353 -14.10 -23.71 12.10
C GLN A 353 -14.44 -22.96 10.79
N GLY A 354 -13.46 -22.84 9.89
CA GLY A 354 -13.62 -22.15 8.63
C GLY A 354 -14.63 -22.86 7.72
N LEU A 355 -14.65 -24.20 7.75
CA LEU A 355 -15.52 -25.00 6.88
C LEU A 355 -17.00 -24.77 7.20
N GLU A 356 -17.37 -24.84 8.48
CA GLU A 356 -18.72 -24.60 8.97
C GLU A 356 -19.15 -23.15 8.73
N LEU A 357 -18.23 -22.21 8.91
CA LEU A 357 -18.50 -20.81 8.60
C LEU A 357 -18.76 -20.60 7.10
N PHE A 358 -17.98 -21.24 6.23
CA PHE A 358 -18.11 -21.10 4.78
C PHE A 358 -19.37 -21.80 4.25
N MET A 359 -19.77 -22.92 4.84
CA MET A 359 -21.09 -23.53 4.61
C MET A 359 -22.22 -22.55 4.97
N LYS A 360 -22.15 -21.94 6.16
CA LYS A 360 -23.11 -20.92 6.57
C LYS A 360 -23.15 -19.73 5.60
N VAL A 361 -22.01 -19.31 5.03
CA VAL A 361 -21.95 -18.23 4.03
C VAL A 361 -22.71 -18.63 2.76
N LEU A 362 -22.52 -19.84 2.24
CA LEU A 362 -23.24 -20.35 1.06
C LEU A 362 -24.75 -20.41 1.30
N GLU A 363 -25.16 -20.86 2.48
CA GLU A 363 -26.57 -20.92 2.88
C GLU A 363 -27.21 -19.55 3.10
N SER A 364 -26.44 -18.58 3.61
CA SER A 364 -26.92 -17.22 3.86
C SER A 364 -27.04 -16.39 2.58
N PHE A 365 -26.21 -16.70 1.56
CA PHE A 365 -26.14 -15.94 0.32
C PHE A 365 -26.24 -16.85 -0.94
N PRO A 366 -27.32 -17.64 -1.09
CA PRO A 366 -27.43 -18.66 -2.14
C PRO A 366 -27.59 -18.08 -3.56
N SER A 367 -27.96 -16.81 -3.68
CA SER A 367 -28.13 -16.11 -4.96
C SER A 367 -26.93 -15.21 -5.33
N GLU A 368 -25.91 -15.14 -4.48
CA GLU A 368 -24.76 -14.25 -4.66
C GLU A 368 -23.58 -15.01 -5.28
N SER A 369 -23.62 -15.20 -6.60
CA SER A 369 -22.58 -15.94 -7.34
C SER A 369 -21.17 -15.42 -7.06
N SER A 370 -21.00 -14.10 -6.94
CA SER A 370 -19.70 -13.48 -6.64
C SER A 370 -19.12 -13.84 -5.27
N ILE A 371 -19.97 -14.22 -4.31
CA ILE A 371 -19.60 -14.73 -2.99
C ILE A 371 -19.34 -16.23 -3.08
N GLN A 372 -20.26 -16.99 -3.70
CA GLN A 372 -20.13 -18.44 -3.90
C GLN A 372 -18.80 -18.77 -4.59
N GLN A 373 -18.44 -18.06 -5.65
CA GLN A 373 -17.18 -18.24 -6.37
C GLN A 373 -15.95 -18.12 -5.45
N LYS A 374 -15.92 -17.14 -4.54
CA LYS A 374 -14.77 -16.92 -3.64
C LYS A 374 -14.69 -17.97 -2.55
N VAL A 375 -15.85 -18.36 -2.02
CA VAL A 375 -15.96 -19.42 -1.02
C VAL A 375 -15.51 -20.75 -1.64
N LEU A 376 -16.05 -21.11 -2.79
CA LEU A 376 -15.71 -22.36 -3.48
C LEU A 376 -14.26 -22.36 -3.99
N GLY A 377 -13.75 -21.22 -4.46
CA GLY A 377 -12.34 -21.08 -4.81
C GLY A 377 -11.42 -21.39 -3.63
N LEU A 378 -11.72 -20.87 -2.45
CA LEU A 378 -10.98 -21.21 -1.23
C LEU A 378 -11.11 -22.70 -0.87
N LEU A 379 -12.32 -23.24 -0.92
CA LEU A 379 -12.58 -24.66 -0.58
C LEU A 379 -11.90 -25.61 -1.58
N ASN A 380 -11.77 -25.22 -2.85
CA ASN A 380 -11.00 -25.95 -3.84
C ASN A 380 -9.51 -26.02 -3.44
N ASN A 381 -8.92 -24.89 -3.02
CA ASN A 381 -7.53 -24.88 -2.52
C ASN A 381 -7.36 -25.78 -1.28
N ILE A 382 -8.39 -25.91 -0.43
CA ILE A 382 -8.35 -26.87 0.69
C ILE A 382 -8.43 -28.31 0.18
N ALA A 383 -9.27 -28.58 -0.83
CA ALA A 383 -9.37 -29.89 -1.46
C ALA A 383 -8.08 -30.31 -2.18
N GLU A 384 -7.21 -29.39 -2.57
CA GLU A 384 -5.87 -29.72 -3.07
C GLU A 384 -4.97 -30.35 -1.99
N VAL A 385 -5.22 -30.07 -0.71
CA VAL A 385 -4.41 -30.54 0.43
C VAL A 385 -4.89 -31.92 0.88
N LYS A 386 -4.14 -32.95 0.47
CA LYS A 386 -4.43 -34.37 0.67
C LYS A 386 -4.68 -34.78 2.12
N GLU A 387 -4.06 -34.11 3.08
CA GLU A 387 -4.17 -34.38 4.51
C GLU A 387 -5.50 -33.88 5.11
N LEU A 388 -6.20 -32.96 4.43
CA LEU A 388 -7.44 -32.35 4.91
C LEU A 388 -8.71 -32.99 4.33
N HIS A 389 -8.57 -34.00 3.46
CA HIS A 389 -9.70 -34.64 2.78
C HIS A 389 -10.71 -35.25 3.74
N SER A 390 -10.26 -35.86 4.84
CA SER A 390 -11.18 -36.43 5.84
C SER A 390 -12.11 -35.39 6.47
N GLU A 391 -11.63 -34.15 6.61
CA GLU A 391 -12.40 -33.03 7.16
C GLU A 391 -13.47 -32.53 6.17
N LEU A 392 -13.27 -32.75 4.87
CA LEU A 392 -14.22 -32.39 3.80
C LEU A 392 -15.24 -33.49 3.51
N MET A 393 -14.99 -34.75 3.89
CA MET A 393 -15.85 -35.89 3.57
C MET A 393 -16.95 -36.13 4.61
N TRP A 394 -17.89 -35.19 4.68
CA TRP A 394 -19.12 -35.30 5.46
C TRP A 394 -20.34 -34.99 4.60
N GLU A 395 -21.47 -35.65 4.90
CA GLU A 395 -22.63 -35.77 4.00
C GLU A 395 -23.20 -34.41 3.57
N ASP A 396 -23.50 -33.53 4.53
CA ASP A 396 -24.09 -32.21 4.27
C ASP A 396 -23.23 -31.34 3.34
N PHE A 397 -21.91 -31.38 3.51
CA PHE A 397 -20.99 -30.64 2.65
C PHE A 397 -21.01 -31.19 1.23
N ILE A 398 -20.85 -32.49 1.06
CA ILE A 398 -20.81 -33.12 -0.26
C ILE A 398 -22.13 -32.93 -1.01
N ASP A 399 -23.28 -33.04 -0.33
CA ASP A 399 -24.59 -32.78 -0.92
C ASP A 399 -24.76 -31.33 -1.36
N HIS A 400 -24.21 -30.38 -0.60
CA HIS A 400 -24.24 -28.97 -0.97
C HIS A 400 -23.34 -28.68 -2.18
N ILE A 401 -22.14 -29.26 -2.22
CA ILE A 401 -21.22 -29.13 -3.36
C ILE A 401 -21.81 -29.79 -4.63
N SER A 402 -22.45 -30.95 -4.52
CA SER A 402 -23.17 -31.60 -5.63
C SER A 402 -24.27 -30.70 -6.21
N LYS A 403 -25.05 -30.01 -5.37
CA LYS A 403 -26.03 -29.02 -5.86
C LYS A 403 -25.38 -27.87 -6.62
N LEU A 404 -24.25 -27.36 -6.12
CA LEU A 404 -23.53 -26.24 -6.75
C LEU A 404 -22.82 -26.63 -8.05
N LEU A 405 -22.50 -27.91 -8.26
CA LEU A 405 -21.98 -28.44 -9.53
C LEU A 405 -22.92 -28.11 -10.71
N HIS A 406 -24.24 -28.06 -10.45
CA HIS A 406 -25.27 -27.78 -11.44
C HIS A 406 -25.75 -26.32 -11.43
N SER A 407 -24.92 -25.39 -10.92
CA SER A 407 -25.21 -23.96 -11.00
C SER A 407 -25.36 -23.48 -12.46
N VAL A 408 -26.18 -22.44 -12.64
CA VAL A 408 -26.28 -21.71 -13.92
C VAL A 408 -25.02 -20.90 -14.21
N GLU A 409 -24.30 -20.52 -13.15
CA GLU A 409 -23.05 -19.78 -13.23
C GLU A 409 -21.88 -20.76 -13.34
N VAL A 410 -21.28 -20.85 -14.53
CA VAL A 410 -20.18 -21.79 -14.84
C VAL A 410 -19.01 -21.66 -13.86
N GLU A 411 -18.74 -20.46 -13.34
CA GLU A 411 -17.68 -20.21 -12.35
C GLU A 411 -17.93 -20.93 -11.03
N VAL A 412 -19.19 -21.04 -10.61
CA VAL A 412 -19.60 -21.76 -9.39
C VAL A 412 -19.47 -23.26 -9.62
N SER A 413 -20.01 -23.75 -10.74
CA SER A 413 -19.88 -25.16 -11.15
C SER A 413 -18.44 -25.60 -11.29
N TYR A 414 -17.58 -24.73 -11.83
CA TYR A 414 -16.16 -24.97 -12.04
C TYR A 414 -15.43 -25.31 -10.73
N PHE A 415 -15.63 -24.51 -9.69
CA PHE A 415 -14.99 -24.76 -8.39
C PHE A 415 -15.62 -25.92 -7.63
N ALA A 416 -16.94 -26.10 -7.71
CA ALA A 416 -17.60 -27.27 -7.13
C ALA A 416 -17.07 -28.58 -7.75
N ALA A 417 -16.91 -28.61 -9.08
CA ALA A 417 -16.30 -29.71 -9.80
C ALA A 417 -14.85 -29.96 -9.37
N GLY A 418 -14.07 -28.92 -9.11
CA GLY A 418 -12.69 -29.04 -8.64
C GLY A 418 -12.59 -29.71 -7.26
N ILE A 419 -13.43 -29.29 -6.31
CA ILE A 419 -13.52 -29.92 -4.98
C ILE A 419 -13.83 -31.41 -5.14
N ILE A 420 -14.84 -31.75 -5.95
CA ILE A 420 -15.22 -33.14 -6.21
C ILE A 420 -14.07 -33.92 -6.86
N ALA A 421 -13.44 -33.35 -7.89
CA ALA A 421 -12.35 -33.98 -8.62
C ALA A 421 -11.15 -34.32 -7.70
N HIS A 422 -10.76 -33.38 -6.84
CA HIS A 422 -9.69 -33.57 -5.86
C HIS A 422 -10.02 -34.66 -4.85
N LEU A 423 -11.23 -34.68 -4.28
CA LEU A 423 -11.64 -35.71 -3.32
C LEU A 423 -11.72 -37.10 -3.96
N ILE A 424 -12.29 -37.21 -5.16
CA ILE A 424 -12.41 -38.48 -5.90
C ILE A 424 -11.05 -39.03 -6.33
N SER A 425 -10.09 -38.15 -6.66
CA SER A 425 -8.76 -38.53 -7.17
C SER A 425 -7.96 -39.44 -6.22
N ARG A 426 -8.28 -39.43 -4.91
CA ARG A 426 -7.65 -40.32 -3.93
C ARG A 426 -8.02 -41.80 -4.08
N GLY A 427 -9.08 -42.08 -4.84
CA GLY A 427 -9.60 -43.43 -5.05
C GLY A 427 -10.60 -43.86 -3.98
N GLU A 428 -11.23 -45.02 -4.22
CA GLU A 428 -12.33 -45.53 -3.39
C GLU A 428 -11.92 -45.81 -1.94
N GLN A 429 -10.66 -46.17 -1.69
CA GLN A 429 -10.17 -46.52 -0.34
C GLN A 429 -10.11 -45.31 0.61
N ALA A 430 -9.90 -44.12 0.08
CA ALA A 430 -9.85 -42.89 0.87
C ALA A 430 -11.24 -42.26 1.06
N TRP A 431 -12.25 -42.72 0.32
CA TRP A 431 -13.60 -42.20 0.39
C TRP A 431 -14.34 -42.76 1.61
N THR A 432 -14.76 -41.87 2.53
CA THR A 432 -15.37 -42.25 3.81
C THR A 432 -16.90 -42.30 3.78
N LEU A 433 -17.54 -41.73 2.77
CA LEU A 433 -19.00 -41.70 2.61
C LEU A 433 -19.51 -42.91 1.80
N SER A 434 -20.80 -42.90 1.44
CA SER A 434 -21.39 -44.03 0.71
C SER A 434 -20.78 -44.22 -0.68
N ARG A 435 -20.59 -45.47 -1.09
CA ARG A 435 -20.10 -45.81 -2.44
C ARG A 435 -21.06 -45.38 -3.54
N ASN A 436 -22.35 -45.38 -3.26
CA ASN A 436 -23.39 -44.93 -4.20
C ASN A 436 -23.27 -43.42 -4.46
N GLN A 437 -23.06 -42.62 -3.41
CA GLN A 437 -22.83 -41.17 -3.56
C GLN A 437 -21.55 -40.91 -4.37
N ARG A 438 -20.47 -41.65 -4.10
CA ARG A 438 -19.23 -41.56 -4.89
C ARG A 438 -19.46 -41.85 -6.38
N ALA A 439 -20.23 -42.90 -6.69
CA ALA A 439 -20.55 -43.28 -8.06
C ALA A 439 -21.42 -42.21 -8.76
N SER A 440 -22.44 -41.68 -8.07
CA SER A 440 -23.28 -40.58 -8.58
C SER A 440 -22.42 -39.35 -8.91
N LEU A 441 -21.54 -38.93 -8.01
CA LEU A 441 -20.66 -37.78 -8.21
C LEU A 441 -19.69 -37.96 -9.39
N LEU A 442 -19.21 -39.18 -9.63
CA LEU A 442 -18.36 -39.47 -10.79
C LEU A 442 -19.11 -39.21 -12.10
N ASP A 443 -20.34 -39.71 -12.19
CA ASP A 443 -21.18 -39.55 -13.39
C ASP A 443 -21.64 -38.10 -13.57
N GLU A 444 -22.04 -37.44 -12.48
CA GLU A 444 -22.43 -36.02 -12.45
C GLU A 444 -21.27 -35.12 -12.86
N LEU A 445 -20.05 -35.36 -12.36
CA LEU A 445 -18.86 -34.56 -12.67
C LEU A 445 -18.56 -34.56 -14.17
N HIS A 446 -18.53 -35.75 -14.78
CA HIS A 446 -18.26 -35.88 -16.21
C HIS A 446 -19.36 -35.19 -17.04
N SER A 447 -20.62 -35.46 -16.72
CA SER A 447 -21.77 -34.88 -17.43
C SER A 447 -21.82 -33.35 -17.31
N ALA A 448 -21.55 -32.80 -16.13
CA ALA A 448 -21.57 -31.37 -15.89
C ALA A 448 -20.52 -30.62 -16.73
N ILE A 449 -19.27 -31.10 -16.74
CA ILE A 449 -18.15 -30.42 -17.44
C ILE A 449 -18.40 -30.35 -18.95
N LEU A 450 -18.96 -31.40 -19.56
CA LEU A 450 -19.25 -31.42 -21.00
C LEU A 450 -20.36 -30.46 -21.42
N ASN A 451 -21.23 -30.06 -20.48
CA ASN A 451 -22.35 -29.17 -20.73
C ASN A 451 -22.03 -27.69 -20.44
N TRP A 452 -20.83 -27.37 -19.97
CA TRP A 452 -20.47 -25.99 -19.68
C TRP A 452 -20.34 -25.15 -20.95
N PRO A 453 -20.90 -23.91 -20.95
CA PRO A 453 -20.65 -22.98 -22.03
C PRO A 453 -19.16 -22.59 -22.04
N THR A 454 -18.62 -22.29 -23.22
CA THR A 454 -17.28 -21.70 -23.31
C THR A 454 -17.33 -20.29 -22.71
N PRO A 455 -16.62 -19.99 -21.61
CA PRO A 455 -16.67 -18.67 -21.01
C PRO A 455 -16.07 -17.63 -21.96
N GLU A 456 -16.56 -16.39 -21.94
CA GLU A 456 -16.04 -15.33 -22.83
C GLU A 456 -14.66 -14.82 -22.36
N CYS A 457 -14.50 -14.63 -21.05
CA CYS A 457 -13.33 -14.08 -20.41
C CYS A 457 -12.54 -15.12 -19.59
N GLU A 458 -11.29 -14.79 -19.23
CA GLU A 458 -10.54 -15.53 -18.21
C GLU A 458 -11.29 -15.46 -16.87
N MET A 459 -11.65 -16.61 -16.30
CA MET A 459 -12.46 -16.71 -15.07
C MET A 459 -11.60 -16.77 -13.81
N VAL A 460 -10.40 -17.36 -13.92
CA VAL A 460 -9.51 -17.68 -12.82
C VAL A 460 -8.09 -17.47 -13.30
N ALA A 461 -7.24 -16.92 -12.41
CA ALA A 461 -5.83 -16.74 -12.69
C ALA A 461 -4.98 -17.71 -11.87
N TYR A 462 -4.29 -18.65 -12.53
CA TYR A 462 -3.41 -19.60 -11.85
C TYR A 462 -2.01 -19.05 -11.62
N ARG A 463 -1.44 -19.39 -10.47
CA ARG A 463 -0.01 -19.18 -10.16
C ARG A 463 0.86 -20.30 -10.73
N SER A 464 0.33 -21.51 -10.75
CA SER A 464 0.98 -22.72 -11.24
C SER A 464 -0.07 -23.74 -11.73
N PHE A 465 0.35 -24.68 -12.59
CA PHE A 465 -0.42 -25.87 -12.96
C PHE A 465 -0.10 -27.09 -12.08
N ASN A 466 0.83 -26.99 -11.13
CA ASN A 466 1.22 -28.08 -10.24
C ASN A 466 0.04 -28.82 -9.57
N PRO A 467 -1.01 -28.14 -9.07
CA PRO A 467 -2.16 -28.83 -8.47
C PRO A 467 -2.93 -29.75 -9.43
N PHE A 468 -2.86 -29.49 -10.74
CA PHE A 468 -3.59 -30.26 -11.74
C PHE A 468 -2.84 -31.52 -12.20
N PHE A 469 -1.50 -31.54 -12.16
CA PHE A 469 -0.71 -32.66 -12.68
C PHE A 469 -1.03 -34.02 -12.04
N PRO A 470 -1.27 -34.13 -10.71
CA PRO A 470 -1.71 -35.38 -10.11
C PRO A 470 -3.05 -35.88 -10.67
N LEU A 471 -3.97 -34.97 -11.01
CA LEU A 471 -5.29 -35.31 -11.53
C LEU A 471 -5.23 -35.85 -12.96
N LEU A 472 -4.28 -35.36 -13.76
CA LEU A 472 -4.01 -35.88 -15.11
C LEU A 472 -3.60 -37.36 -15.11
N GLY A 473 -3.09 -37.89 -14.00
CA GLY A 473 -2.73 -39.30 -13.85
C GLY A 473 -3.90 -40.24 -13.52
N CYS A 474 -5.12 -39.71 -13.32
CA CYS A 474 -6.27 -40.48 -12.86
C CYS A 474 -7.05 -41.18 -14.00
N PHE A 475 -6.40 -42.06 -14.76
CA PHE A 475 -6.98 -42.74 -15.94
C PHE A 475 -8.25 -43.58 -15.67
N MET A 476 -8.48 -43.99 -14.41
CA MET A 476 -9.66 -44.77 -14.04
C MET A 476 -10.87 -43.89 -13.66
N THR A 477 -10.72 -42.57 -13.63
CA THR A 477 -11.77 -41.62 -13.27
C THR A 477 -11.80 -40.45 -14.27
N PRO A 478 -12.38 -40.65 -15.47
CA PRO A 478 -12.34 -39.66 -16.56
C PRO A 478 -12.78 -38.25 -16.17
N GLY A 479 -13.85 -38.10 -15.37
CA GLY A 479 -14.31 -36.79 -14.90
C GLY A 479 -13.24 -35.97 -14.15
N VAL A 480 -12.33 -36.64 -13.42
CA VAL A 480 -11.21 -35.99 -12.73
C VAL A 480 -10.19 -35.43 -13.72
N GLN A 481 -9.79 -36.23 -14.72
CA GLN A 481 -8.89 -35.78 -15.77
C GLN A 481 -9.56 -34.68 -16.61
N LEU A 482 -10.85 -34.82 -16.89
CA LEU A 482 -11.64 -33.89 -17.68
C LEU A 482 -11.66 -32.50 -17.07
N TRP A 483 -11.85 -32.38 -15.75
CA TRP A 483 -11.79 -31.10 -15.05
C TRP A 483 -10.42 -30.43 -15.22
N ALA A 484 -9.34 -31.20 -15.03
CA ALA A 484 -7.98 -30.70 -15.12
C ALA A 484 -7.62 -30.22 -16.54
N VAL A 485 -7.92 -31.01 -17.58
CA VAL A 485 -7.66 -30.59 -18.97
C VAL A 485 -8.56 -29.44 -19.41
N TRP A 486 -9.81 -29.38 -18.93
CA TRP A 486 -10.71 -28.25 -19.20
C TRP A 486 -10.15 -26.95 -18.62
N ALA A 487 -9.70 -26.98 -17.35
CA ALA A 487 -9.08 -25.83 -16.69
C ALA A 487 -7.85 -25.31 -17.45
N MET A 488 -6.96 -26.22 -17.87
CA MET A 488 -5.78 -25.89 -18.67
C MET A 488 -6.16 -25.29 -20.04
N GLN A 489 -7.11 -25.90 -20.75
CA GLN A 489 -7.59 -25.41 -22.04
C GLN A 489 -8.17 -24.01 -21.92
N HIS A 490 -9.01 -23.77 -20.91
CA HIS A 490 -9.65 -22.48 -20.67
C HIS A 490 -8.61 -21.36 -20.60
N VAL A 491 -7.67 -21.43 -19.66
CA VAL A 491 -6.70 -20.36 -19.45
C VAL A 491 -5.69 -20.23 -20.60
N CYS A 492 -5.27 -21.34 -21.21
CA CYS A 492 -4.40 -21.30 -22.39
C CYS A 492 -5.09 -20.67 -23.61
N SER A 493 -6.41 -20.82 -23.75
CA SER A 493 -7.16 -20.19 -24.83
C SER A 493 -7.38 -18.69 -24.61
N LYS A 494 -7.57 -18.26 -23.36
CA LYS A 494 -7.87 -16.86 -23.01
C LYS A 494 -6.64 -15.99 -22.89
N ASN A 495 -5.56 -16.52 -22.36
CA ASN A 495 -4.30 -15.79 -22.18
C ASN A 495 -3.10 -16.69 -22.52
N PRO A 496 -2.94 -17.03 -23.82
CA PRO A 496 -1.92 -17.99 -24.27
C PRO A 496 -0.50 -17.55 -23.92
N ALA A 497 -0.21 -16.24 -24.00
CA ALA A 497 1.13 -15.72 -23.75
C ALA A 497 1.64 -16.09 -22.34
N ARG A 498 0.77 -15.97 -21.32
CA ARG A 498 1.07 -16.33 -19.94
C ARG A 498 1.02 -17.85 -19.74
N TYR A 499 -0.13 -18.46 -20.02
CA TYR A 499 -0.40 -19.82 -19.56
C TYR A 499 0.22 -20.91 -20.43
N CYS A 500 0.38 -20.69 -21.74
CA CYS A 500 1.13 -21.66 -22.55
C CYS A 500 2.60 -21.70 -22.14
N SER A 501 3.21 -20.53 -21.87
CA SER A 501 4.58 -20.45 -21.38
C SER A 501 4.74 -21.18 -20.04
N MET A 502 3.88 -20.86 -19.07
CA MET A 502 3.84 -21.53 -17.75
C MET A 502 3.66 -23.05 -17.87
N LEU A 503 2.69 -23.52 -18.66
CA LEU A 503 2.42 -24.94 -18.83
C LEU A 503 3.61 -25.69 -19.45
N ILE A 504 4.37 -25.06 -20.35
CA ILE A 504 5.57 -25.66 -20.94
C ILE A 504 6.71 -25.69 -19.92
N GLU A 505 6.94 -24.59 -19.22
CA GLU A 505 8.00 -24.44 -18.20
C GLU A 505 7.85 -25.46 -17.07
N GLU A 506 6.61 -25.70 -16.63
CA GLU A 506 6.28 -26.65 -15.56
C GLU A 506 6.18 -28.12 -16.02
N GLY A 507 6.51 -28.42 -17.28
CA GLY A 507 6.56 -29.80 -17.79
C GLY A 507 5.21 -30.37 -18.24
N GLY A 508 4.18 -29.54 -18.41
CA GLY A 508 2.84 -29.96 -18.81
C GLY A 508 2.77 -30.71 -20.15
N LEU A 509 3.72 -30.47 -21.07
CA LEU A 509 3.83 -31.24 -22.32
C LEU A 509 3.94 -32.75 -22.06
N HIS A 510 4.74 -33.16 -21.08
CA HIS A 510 4.92 -34.58 -20.77
C HIS A 510 3.60 -35.23 -20.32
N HIS A 511 2.86 -34.55 -19.44
CA HIS A 511 1.56 -35.02 -18.97
C HIS A 511 0.53 -35.12 -20.10
N LEU A 512 0.48 -34.12 -20.98
CA LEU A 512 -0.46 -34.10 -22.12
C LEU A 512 -0.12 -35.18 -23.17
N PHE A 513 1.16 -35.43 -23.45
CA PHE A 513 1.57 -36.54 -24.33
C PHE A 513 1.21 -37.90 -23.72
N ASN A 514 1.41 -38.08 -22.41
CA ASN A 514 1.00 -39.31 -21.73
C ASN A 514 -0.52 -39.55 -21.85
N ILE A 515 -1.34 -38.50 -21.70
CA ILE A 515 -2.79 -38.59 -21.94
C ILE A 515 -3.10 -38.98 -23.39
N LYS A 516 -2.42 -38.35 -24.36
CA LYS A 516 -2.61 -38.60 -25.79
C LYS A 516 -2.29 -40.04 -26.17
N GLU A 517 -1.21 -40.60 -25.64
CA GLU A 517 -0.67 -41.93 -26.01
C GLU A 517 -1.30 -43.08 -25.22
N ASN A 518 -1.90 -42.82 -24.05
CA ASN A 518 -2.50 -43.87 -23.22
C ASN A 518 -3.83 -44.35 -23.80
N THR A 519 -3.94 -45.65 -24.06
CA THR A 519 -5.15 -46.30 -24.61
C THR A 519 -6.34 -46.35 -23.66
N GLN A 520 -6.11 -46.10 -22.37
CA GLN A 520 -7.16 -46.05 -21.33
C GLN A 520 -7.77 -44.64 -21.19
N THR A 521 -7.23 -43.64 -21.88
CA THR A 521 -7.73 -42.27 -21.83
C THR A 521 -9.13 -42.19 -22.44
N ASP A 522 -10.04 -41.54 -21.73
CA ASP A 522 -11.37 -41.22 -22.23
C ASP A 522 -11.34 -40.30 -23.48
N ALA A 523 -12.26 -40.51 -24.41
CA ALA A 523 -12.27 -39.82 -25.69
C ALA A 523 -12.42 -38.29 -25.56
N ASP A 524 -13.21 -37.80 -24.60
CA ASP A 524 -13.40 -36.37 -24.38
C ASP A 524 -12.14 -35.72 -23.79
N VAL A 525 -11.49 -36.41 -22.84
CA VAL A 525 -10.21 -35.99 -22.25
C VAL A 525 -9.13 -35.91 -23.32
N GLN A 526 -9.01 -36.95 -24.15
CA GLN A 526 -8.02 -37.02 -25.23
C GLN A 526 -8.22 -35.89 -26.24
N ARG A 527 -9.48 -35.58 -26.61
CA ARG A 527 -9.83 -34.49 -27.52
C ARG A 527 -9.34 -33.13 -27.00
N ILE A 528 -9.59 -32.83 -25.72
CA ILE A 528 -9.16 -31.56 -25.12
C ILE A 528 -7.63 -31.51 -25.01
N ALA A 529 -7.00 -32.59 -24.56
CA ALA A 529 -5.53 -32.67 -24.44
C ALA A 529 -4.83 -32.43 -25.78
N VAL A 530 -5.33 -33.01 -26.88
CA VAL A 530 -4.82 -32.75 -28.24
C VAL A 530 -4.99 -31.28 -28.64
N SER A 531 -6.13 -30.68 -28.34
CA SER A 531 -6.37 -29.24 -28.61
C SER A 531 -5.39 -28.33 -27.86
N ILE A 532 -5.04 -28.67 -26.61
CA ILE A 532 -4.03 -27.95 -25.84
C ILE A 532 -2.66 -28.13 -26.49
N LEU A 533 -2.27 -29.36 -26.85
CA LEU A 533 -0.99 -29.64 -27.52
C LEU A 533 -0.83 -28.83 -28.80
N ASP A 534 -1.86 -28.76 -29.65
CA ASP A 534 -1.84 -27.96 -30.88
C ASP A 534 -1.64 -26.46 -30.58
N SER A 535 -2.22 -25.97 -29.47
CA SER A 535 -2.08 -24.59 -29.03
C SER A 535 -0.67 -24.30 -28.51
N LEU A 536 -0.09 -25.23 -27.77
CA LEU A 536 1.29 -25.16 -27.28
C LEU A 536 2.30 -25.21 -28.43
N GLU A 537 2.08 -26.06 -29.43
CA GLU A 537 2.96 -26.13 -30.61
C GLU A 537 2.96 -24.80 -31.39
N LYS A 538 1.78 -24.22 -31.63
CA LYS A 538 1.66 -22.89 -32.24
C LYS A 538 2.35 -21.80 -31.42
N HIS A 539 2.28 -21.88 -30.09
CA HIS A 539 2.96 -20.94 -29.19
C HIS A 539 4.49 -21.06 -29.30
N ILE A 540 5.02 -22.29 -29.24
CA ILE A 540 6.45 -22.58 -29.38
C ILE A 540 6.99 -22.09 -30.73
N LEU A 541 6.24 -22.31 -31.82
CA LEU A 541 6.64 -21.85 -33.16
C LEU A 541 6.72 -20.32 -33.25
N ARG A 542 5.88 -19.59 -32.51
CA ARG A 542 5.83 -18.13 -32.54
C ARG A 542 6.83 -17.47 -31.61
N HIS A 543 7.04 -18.04 -30.43
CA HIS A 543 7.78 -17.40 -29.33
C HIS A 543 9.08 -18.12 -28.95
N GLY A 544 9.37 -19.26 -29.57
CA GLY A 544 10.44 -20.16 -29.14
C GLY A 544 10.02 -21.01 -27.94
N ARG A 545 10.81 -22.04 -27.64
CA ARG A 545 10.59 -22.85 -26.45
C ARG A 545 11.13 -22.09 -25.23
N PRO A 546 10.31 -21.82 -24.20
CA PRO A 546 10.83 -21.24 -22.97
C PRO A 546 11.86 -22.19 -22.33
N PRO A 547 12.88 -21.67 -21.63
CA PRO A 547 13.85 -22.49 -20.92
C PRO A 547 13.14 -23.38 -19.87
N PRO A 548 13.57 -24.63 -19.67
CA PRO A 548 13.04 -25.45 -18.58
C PRO A 548 13.36 -24.79 -17.23
N TYR A 549 12.42 -24.90 -16.29
CA TYR A 549 12.57 -24.40 -14.92
C TYR A 549 13.57 -25.23 -14.11
#